data_AF-A0A5E4IV88-F1
#
_entry.id   AF-A0A5E4IV88-F1
#
_cell.length_a   1.000
_cell.length_b   1.000
_cell.length_c   1.000
_cell.angle_alpha   90.00
_cell.angle_beta   90.00
_cell.angle_gamma   90.00
#
_symmetry.space_group_name_H-M   'P 1'
#
loop_
_entity.id
_entity.type
_entity.pdbx_description
1 polymer ?
#
loop_
_entity_poly.entity_id
_entity_poly.type
_entity_poly.pdbx_seq_one_letter_code
_entity_poly.pdbx_strand_id
1 'polypeptide(L)'
;MIIPGMVLAHDEEIRRALRRDGESRLVFRGPDNLTVESERSIYMTPRQVLDREIEAFSGLIREINDLGTGPLESLQTGERI
;
A
#
# COMPACT_ATOMS: atom_id res chain seq x y z
N MET A 1 -4.91 -6.03 -0.46
CA MET A 1 -3.52 -6.30 -0.05
C MET A 1 -2.59 -5.50 -0.95
N ILE A 2 -1.71 -4.69 -0.36
CA ILE A 2 -0.73 -3.88 -1.08
C ILE A 2 0.62 -4.58 -0.95
N ILE A 3 1.31 -4.76 -2.08
CA ILE A 3 2.61 -5.43 -2.19
C ILE A 3 3.65 -4.39 -2.58
N PRO A 4 4.88 -4.41 -2.04
CA PRO A 4 5.92 -3.47 -2.47
C PRO A 4 6.13 -3.50 -3.99
N GLY A 5 6.30 -2.32 -4.59
CA GLY A 5 6.39 -2.15 -6.05
C GLY A 5 7.51 -3.00 -6.67
N MET A 6 8.66 -3.05 -5.98
CA MET A 6 9.86 -3.77 -6.43
C MET A 6 9.84 -5.28 -6.20
N VAL A 7 8.73 -5.87 -5.73
CA VAL A 7 8.66 -7.33 -5.57
C VAL A 7 8.79 -8.04 -6.92
N LEU A 8 9.81 -8.89 -7.04
CA LEU A 8 10.09 -9.71 -8.24
C LEU A 8 9.26 -11.00 -8.26
N ALA A 9 7.95 -10.87 -8.17
CA ALA A 9 7.02 -11.98 -8.35
C ALA A 9 5.98 -11.59 -9.39
N HIS A 10 5.56 -12.54 -10.22
CA HIS A 10 4.46 -12.31 -11.14
C HIS A 10 3.15 -12.16 -10.36
N ASP A 11 2.24 -11.29 -10.80
CA ASP A 11 0.97 -11.02 -10.09
C ASP A 11 0.14 -12.29 -9.88
N GLU A 12 0.19 -13.23 -10.82
CA GLU A 12 -0.49 -14.51 -10.69
C GLU A 12 0.07 -15.37 -9.55
N GLU A 13 1.39 -15.37 -9.36
CA GLU A 13 2.03 -16.09 -8.25
C GLU A 13 1.66 -15.47 -6.90
N ILE A 14 1.60 -14.15 -6.84
CA ILE A 14 1.16 -13.41 -5.65
C ILE A 14 -0.30 -13.78 -5.33
N ARG A 15 -1.20 -13.71 -6.31
CA ARG A 15 -2.62 -14.06 -6.12
C ARG A 15 -2.78 -15.52 -5.69
N ARG A 16 -2.05 -16.45 -6.32
CA ARG A 16 -2.08 -17.87 -5.96
C ARG A 16 -1.62 -18.10 -4.52
N ALA A 17 -0.55 -17.41 -4.09
CA ALA A 17 -0.06 -17.51 -2.72
C ALA A 17 -1.05 -16.93 -1.70
N LEU A 18 -1.68 -15.80 -2.02
CA LEU A 18 -2.60 -15.08 -1.13
C LEU A 18 -4.04 -15.63 -1.10
N ARG A 19 -4.34 -16.63 -1.94
CA ARG A 19 -5.63 -17.35 -1.98
C ARG A 19 -5.56 -18.76 -1.40
N ARG A 20 -4.42 -19.14 -0.79
CA ARG A 20 -4.23 -20.50 -0.24
C ARG A 20 -5.21 -20.86 0.88
N ASP A 21 -5.79 -19.87 1.52
CA ASP A 21 -6.82 -20.01 2.55
C ASP A 21 -8.26 -20.05 1.99
N GLY A 22 -8.42 -20.04 0.66
CA GLY A 22 -9.72 -20.05 -0.02
C GLY A 22 -10.34 -18.67 -0.22
N GLU A 23 -9.76 -17.61 0.36
CA GLU A 23 -10.31 -16.26 0.31
C GLU A 23 -9.73 -15.44 -0.85
N SER A 24 -10.59 -14.81 -1.64
CA SER A 24 -10.16 -13.94 -2.75
C SER A 24 -9.86 -12.54 -2.25
N ARG A 25 -8.64 -12.07 -2.51
CA ARG A 25 -8.18 -10.73 -2.13
C ARG A 25 -7.88 -9.89 -3.35
N LEU A 26 -8.21 -8.60 -3.28
CA LEU A 26 -7.66 -7.61 -4.19
C LEU A 26 -6.17 -7.43 -3.89
N VAL A 27 -5.35 -7.41 -4.93
CA VAL A 27 -3.89 -7.28 -4.84
C VAL A 27 -3.47 -6.07 -5.67
N PHE A 28 -2.77 -5.14 -5.04
CA PHE A 28 -2.23 -3.93 -5.66
C PHE A 28 -0.73 -3.84 -5.39
N ARG A 29 -0.01 -3.18 -6.30
CA ARG A 29 1.39 -2.81 -6.10
C ARG A 29 1.41 -1.42 -5.48
N GLY A 30 2.09 -1.29 -4.34
CA GLY A 30 2.32 0.00 -3.69
C GLY A 30 3.69 0.57 -4.05
N PRO A 31 4.23 1.47 -3.21
CA PRO A 31 5.49 2.13 -3.50
C PRO A 31 6.66 1.14 -3.57
N ASP A 32 7.66 1.51 -4.37
CA ASP A 32 8.88 0.73 -4.56
C ASP A 32 9.64 0.53 -3.24
N ASN A 33 9.78 1.61 -2.47
CA ASN A 33 10.39 1.58 -1.15
C ASN A 33 9.88 2.75 -0.28
N LEU A 34 9.84 2.51 1.02
CA LEU A 34 9.40 3.48 2.03
C LEU A 34 10.56 4.24 2.65
N THR A 35 11.77 3.68 2.58
CA THR A 35 13.01 4.28 3.06
C THR A 35 14.01 4.40 1.91
N VAL A 36 14.91 5.37 2.02
CA VAL A 36 16.03 5.47 1.09
C VAL A 36 17.09 4.45 1.43
N GLU A 37 17.70 3.87 0.41
CA GLU A 37 18.83 2.97 0.59
C GLU A 37 20.12 3.76 0.83
N SER A 38 21.08 3.17 1.53
CA SER A 38 22.36 3.80 1.85
C SER A 38 23.07 4.36 0.62
N GLU A 39 23.09 3.61 -0.49
CA GLU A 39 23.72 4.04 -1.74
C GLU A 39 23.06 5.27 -2.37
N ARG A 40 21.77 5.49 -2.10
CA ARG A 40 21.03 6.67 -2.57
C ARG A 40 21.14 7.83 -1.59
N SER A 41 21.26 7.55 -0.30
CA SER A 41 21.31 8.59 0.74
C SER A 41 22.66 9.29 0.86
N ILE A 42 23.78 8.72 0.37
CA ILE A 42 25.09 9.39 0.37
C ILE A 42 25.11 10.73 -0.41
N TYR A 43 24.19 10.90 -1.38
CA TYR A 43 24.05 12.12 -2.16
C TYR A 43 22.96 13.06 -1.62
N MET A 44 22.37 12.74 -0.46
CA MET A 44 21.24 13.45 0.11
C MET A 44 21.60 14.06 1.46
N THR A 45 21.07 15.24 1.72
CA THR A 45 21.01 15.78 3.08
C THR A 45 20.00 14.99 3.91
N PRO A 46 20.12 14.98 5.25
CA PRO A 46 19.13 14.36 6.12
C PRO A 46 17.69 14.85 5.86
N ARG A 47 17.53 16.13 5.49
CA ARG A 47 16.21 16.69 5.17
C ARG A 47 15.63 16.09 3.90
N GLN A 48 16.43 15.96 2.84
CA GLN A 48 16.00 15.34 1.58
C GLN A 48 15.64 13.87 1.75
N VAL A 49 16.38 13.15 2.61
CA VAL A 49 16.01 11.79 3.00
C VAL A 49 14.62 11.76 3.61
N LEU A 50 14.38 12.57 4.66
CA LEU A 50 13.08 12.62 5.31
C LEU A 50 11.95 13.02 4.36
N ASP A 51 12.17 13.99 3.48
CA ASP A 51 11.16 14.40 2.50
C ASP A 51 10.78 13.26 1.55
N ARG A 52 11.76 12.48 1.08
CA ARG A 52 11.53 11.33 0.21
C ARG A 52 10.75 10.22 0.92
N GLU A 53 11.06 9.96 2.18
CA GLU A 53 10.37 8.94 2.98
C GLU A 53 8.94 9.38 3.31
N ILE A 54 8.75 10.63 3.73
CA ILE A 54 7.44 11.21 3.99
C ILE A 54 6.56 11.13 2.73
N GLU A 55 7.11 11.44 1.55
CA GLU A 55 6.39 11.30 0.28
C GLU A 55 5.93 9.86 0.04
N ALA A 56 6.83 8.88 0.21
CA ALA A 56 6.54 7.46 0.01
C ALA A 56 5.47 6.95 0.99
N PHE A 57 5.61 7.27 2.28
CA PHE A 57 4.61 6.92 3.30
C PHE A 57 3.27 7.60 3.04
N SER A 58 3.27 8.88 2.67
CA SER A 58 2.04 9.62 2.37
C SER A 58 1.33 9.06 1.13
N GLY A 59 2.09 8.56 0.15
CA GLY A 59 1.55 7.84 -1.01
C GLY A 59 0.87 6.53 -0.59
N LEU A 60 1.57 5.70 0.19
CA LEU A 60 1.01 4.44 0.69
C LEU A 60 -0.26 4.65 1.54
N ILE A 61 -0.27 5.65 2.43
CA ILE A 61 -1.44 5.96 3.25
C ILE A 61 -2.62 6.35 2.36
N ARG A 62 -2.39 7.15 1.31
CA ARG A 62 -3.44 7.51 0.34
C ARG A 62 -3.98 6.26 -0.37
N GLU A 63 -3.12 5.39 -0.87
CA GLU A 63 -3.57 4.13 -1.49
C GLU A 63 -4.38 3.26 -0.54
N ILE A 64 -3.95 3.13 0.73
CA ILE A 64 -4.71 2.38 1.75
C ILE A 64 -6.10 3.00 1.95
N ASN A 65 -6.17 4.32 2.06
CA ASN A 65 -7.44 5.02 2.25
C ASN A 65 -8.35 4.82 1.03
N ASP A 66 -7.84 5.06 -0.18
CA ASP A 66 -8.58 4.93 -1.43
C ASP A 66 -9.13 3.50 -1.64
N LEU A 67 -8.36 2.48 -1.25
CA LEU A 67 -8.77 1.07 -1.32
C LEU A 67 -9.66 0.63 -0.15
N GLY A 68 -9.51 1.28 1.01
CA GLY A 68 -10.17 0.92 2.27
C GLY A 68 -11.53 1.58 2.47
N THR A 69 -11.77 2.74 1.85
CA THR A 69 -13.13 3.31 1.75
C THR A 69 -13.90 2.62 0.64
N GLY A 70 -14.57 1.52 0.97
CA GLY A 70 -15.77 1.10 0.23
C GLY A 70 -16.85 2.20 0.27
N PRO A 71 -17.97 2.06 -0.45
CA PRO A 71 -19.06 3.02 -0.31
C PRO A 71 -19.45 3.10 1.17
N LEU A 72 -19.53 4.31 1.72
CA LEU A 72 -20.06 4.59 3.07
C LEU A 72 -21.58 4.31 3.17
N GLU A 73 -22.10 3.32 2.43
CA GLU A 73 -23.52 2.97 2.34
C GLU A 73 -23.82 1.58 2.94
N SER A 74 -23.41 1.38 4.20
CA SER A 74 -24.03 0.34 5.03
C SER A 74 -24.30 0.77 6.48
N LEU A 75 -24.22 2.07 6.78
CA LEU A 75 -24.66 2.65 8.07
C LEU A 75 -25.89 3.56 7.96
N GLN A 76 -26.70 3.39 6.91
CA GLN A 76 -28.07 3.90 6.88
C GLN A 76 -29.07 2.74 6.72
N THR A 77 -29.26 1.93 7.76
CA THR A 77 -30.52 1.16 7.95
C THR A 77 -30.66 0.74 9.41
N GLY A 78 -31.74 1.24 10.04
CA GLY A 78 -32.26 0.83 11.36
C GLY A 78 -31.56 1.51 12.52
N GLU A 79 -32.16 2.39 13.32
CA GLU A 79 -33.51 2.29 13.89
C GLU A 79 -34.20 3.65 13.90
N ARG A 80 -35.45 3.65 13.41
CA ARG A 80 -36.49 4.56 13.87
C ARG A 80 -36.87 4.12 15.29
N ILE A 81 -36.85 5.04 16.24
CA ILE A 81 -37.71 5.00 17.43
C ILE A 81 -38.57 6.27 17.37
#